data_AF-A0AAN8W5M3-F1
#
_entry.id   AF-A0AAN8W5M3-F1
#
_cell.length_a   1.000
_cell.length_b   1.000
_cell.length_c   1.000
_cell.angle_alpha   90.00
_cell.angle_beta   90.00
_cell.angle_gamma   90.00
#
_symmetry.space_group_name_H-M   'P 1'
#
loop_
_entity.id
_entity.type
_entity.pdbx_description
1 polymer ?
#
loop_
_entity_poly.entity_id
_entity_poly.type
_entity_poly.pdbx_seq_one_letter_code
_entity_poly.pdbx_strand_id
1 'polypeptide(L)' 'MKNIVAVGFDMDYTSARYILETFESLAYEGTVKKVGERFGIPFPVAALDVGLNIHGLGLGRENLPGAPAFDMRTH' A
#
# COMPACT_ATOMS: atom_id res chain seq x y z
N MET A 1 10.45 29.09 -11.75
CA MET A 1 9.28 28.99 -12.66
C MET A 1 9.38 29.79 -13.96
N LYS A 2 10.33 30.72 -14.17
CA LYS A 2 10.41 31.56 -15.40
C LYS A 2 10.53 30.79 -16.73
N ASN A 3 10.97 29.52 -16.71
CA ASN A 3 11.20 28.70 -17.90
C ASN A 3 10.33 27.43 -17.96
N ILE A 4 9.31 27.30 -17.10
CA ILE A 4 8.39 26.15 -17.16
C ILE A 4 7.35 26.43 -18.24
N VAL A 5 7.34 25.59 -19.28
CA VAL A 5 6.48 25.78 -20.47
C VAL A 5 5.13 25.05 -20.33
N ALA A 6 5.08 24.01 -19.49
CA ALA A 6 3.85 23.29 -19.14
C ALA A 6 3.99 22.63 -17.75
N VAL A 7 2.85 22.45 -17.07
CA VAL A 7 2.75 21.72 -15.81
C VAL A 7 1.64 20.69 -15.95
N GLY A 8 1.99 19.41 -15.80
CA GLY A 8 1.02 18.33 -15.66
C GLY A 8 0.74 18.07 -14.18
N PHE A 9 -0.54 17.90 -13.84
CA PHE A 9 -0.94 17.49 -12.50
C PHE A 9 -1.44 16.06 -12.56
N ASP A 10 -1.01 15.26 -11.57
CA ASP A 10 -1.65 13.98 -11.32
C ASP A 10 -3.05 14.21 -10.72
N MET A 11 -3.93 13.25 -10.90
CA MET A 11 -5.31 13.35 -10.43
C MET A 11 -5.41 12.94 -8.97
N ASP A 12 -5.05 11.70 -8.66
CA ASP A 12 -5.27 11.10 -7.35
C ASP A 12 -4.24 11.62 -6.35
N TYR A 13 -4.70 12.00 -5.16
CA TYR A 13 -3.89 12.60 -4.09
C TYR A 13 -3.19 13.93 -4.43
N THR A 14 -3.23 14.39 -5.69
CA THR A 14 -2.66 15.66 -6.15
C THR A 14 -3.75 16.69 -6.45
N SER A 15 -4.62 16.42 -7.44
CA SER A 15 -5.73 17.31 -7.79
C SER A 15 -7.00 16.97 -6.99
N ALA A 16 -7.33 15.69 -6.90
CA ALA A 16 -8.39 15.12 -6.09
C ALA A 16 -7.79 14.58 -4.78
N ARG A 17 -8.08 15.28 -3.68
CA ARG A 17 -7.61 14.87 -2.35
C ARG A 17 -8.66 13.99 -1.69
N TYR A 18 -8.27 12.75 -1.39
CA TYR A 18 -9.10 11.84 -0.62
C TYR A 18 -9.02 12.15 0.88
N ILE A 19 -10.11 11.88 1.58
CA ILE A 19 -10.10 11.78 3.04
C ILE A 19 -9.45 10.44 3.38
N LEU A 20 -8.26 10.51 3.99
CA LEU A 20 -7.35 9.39 4.16
C LEU A 20 -8.05 8.22 4.87
N GLU A 21 -8.73 8.52 5.98
CA GLU A 21 -9.39 7.55 6.84
C GLU A 21 -10.45 6.75 6.08
N THR A 22 -11.27 7.43 5.27
CA THR A 22 -12.34 6.78 4.52
C THR A 22 -11.83 5.97 3.34
N PHE A 23 -10.85 6.50 2.60
CA PHE A 23 -10.38 5.84 1.39
C PHE A 23 -9.51 4.62 1.73
N GLU A 24 -8.62 4.71 2.72
CA GLU A 24 -7.82 3.58 3.16
C GLU A 24 -8.68 2.46 3.73
N SER A 25 -9.73 2.79 4.49
CA SER A 25 -10.70 1.80 5.00
C SER A 25 -11.41 1.07 3.86
N LEU A 26 -11.93 1.81 2.86
CA LEU A 26 -12.58 1.21 1.69
C LEU A 26 -11.62 0.31 0.89
N ALA A 27 -10.38 0.75 0.70
CA ALA A 27 -9.36 -0.03 0.00
C ALA A 27 -9.00 -1.31 0.76
N TYR A 28 -8.88 -1.23 2.09
CA TYR A 28 -8.61 -2.37 2.97
C TYR A 28 -9.73 -3.41 2.88
N GLU A 29 -10.98 -3.00 3.11
CA GLU A 29 -12.14 -3.90 3.06
C GLU A 29 -12.27 -4.59 1.70
N GLY A 30 -12.13 -3.82 0.61
CA GLY A 30 -12.17 -4.35 -0.75
C GLY A 30 -11.05 -5.35 -1.03
N THR A 31 -9.86 -5.11 -0.48
CA THR A 31 -8.69 -5.99 -0.67
C THR A 31 -8.86 -7.29 0.12
N VAL A 32 -9.21 -7.21 1.41
CA VAL A 32 -9.45 -8.38 2.27
C VAL A 32 -10.51 -9.29 1.65
N LYS A 33 -11.63 -8.72 1.18
CA LYS A 33 -12.67 -9.48 0.50
C LYS A 33 -12.15 -10.19 -0.74
N LYS A 34 -11.49 -9.46 -1.67
CA LYS A 34 -10.97 -10.04 -2.91
C LYS A 34 -9.91 -11.11 -2.68
N VAL A 35 -9.02 -10.91 -1.70
CA VAL A 35 -7.97 -11.87 -1.36
C VAL A 35 -8.58 -13.12 -0.72
N GLY A 36 -9.53 -12.95 0.20
CA GLY A 36 -10.27 -14.06 0.81
C GLY A 36 -11.03 -14.88 -0.24
N GLU A 37 -11.77 -14.23 -1.12
CA GLU A 37 -12.52 -14.89 -2.21
C GLU A 37 -11.60 -15.63 -3.19
N ARG A 38 -10.44 -15.03 -3.55
CA ARG A 38 -9.55 -15.57 -4.59
C ARG A 38 -8.60 -16.65 -4.08
N PHE A 39 -8.12 -16.55 -2.85
CA PHE A 39 -7.06 -17.42 -2.31
C PHE A 39 -7.53 -18.29 -1.13
N GLY A 40 -8.78 -18.15 -0.69
CA GLY A 40 -9.32 -18.93 0.43
C GLY A 40 -8.64 -18.62 1.77
N ILE A 41 -7.97 -17.46 1.88
CA ILE A 41 -7.26 -17.08 3.10
C ILE A 41 -8.29 -16.59 4.12
N PRO A 42 -8.43 -17.26 5.29
CA PRO A 42 -9.31 -16.80 6.35
C PRO A 42 -8.68 -15.55 6.99
N PHE A 43 -9.13 -14.37 6.59
CA PHE A 43 -8.67 -13.13 7.20
C PHE A 43 -9.40 -12.88 8.51
N PRO A 44 -8.69 -12.72 9.65
CA PRO A 44 -9.28 -12.07 10.80
C PRO A 44 -9.55 -10.62 10.38
N VAL A 45 -10.82 -10.22 10.33
CA VAL A 45 -11.24 -8.84 10.05
C VAL A 45 -10.90 -8.00 11.30
N ALA A 46 -9.61 -7.82 11.58
CA ALA A 46 -9.18 -6.77 12.48
C ALA A 46 -9.50 -5.45 11.78
N ALA A 47 -10.18 -4.53 12.48
CA ALA A 47 -10.43 -3.20 11.94
C ALA A 47 -9.09 -2.56 11.56
N LEU A 48 -9.02 -1.96 10.36
CA LEU A 48 -7.86 -1.19 9.94
C LEU A 48 -7.63 -0.06 10.96
N ASP A 49 -6.45 -0.03 11.58
CA ASP A 49 -5.96 1.15 12.29
C ASP A 49 -5.00 1.89 11.37
N VAL A 50 -5.50 2.99 10.79
CA VAL A 50 -4.72 3.87 9.91
C VAL A 50 -3.52 4.49 10.61
N GLY A 51 -3.52 4.58 11.96
CA GLY A 51 -2.42 5.11 12.75
C GLY A 51 -1.22 4.15 12.89
N LEU A 52 -1.37 2.87 12.55
CA LEU A 52 -0.28 1.90 12.59
C LEU A 52 0.62 1.93 11.35
N ASN A 53 0.16 2.56 10.27
CA ASN A 53 0.91 2.64 9.02
C ASN A 53 1.55 4.02 8.85
N ILE A 54 2.79 4.04 8.37
CA ILE A 54 3.49 5.27 7.97
C ILE A 54 3.91 5.10 6.52
N HIS A 55 3.73 6.15 5.71
CA HIS A 55 4.12 6.12 4.31
C HIS A 55 5.65 5.89 4.16
N GLY A 56 6.04 4.99 3.26
CA GLY A 56 7.43 4.68 2.97
C GLY A 56 8.05 3.53 3.77
N LEU A 57 7.27 2.78 4.54
CA LEU A 57 7.74 1.56 5.19
C LEU A 57 8.13 0.47 4.17
N GLY A 58 9.24 -0.22 4.43
CA GLY A 58 9.67 -1.40 3.69
C GLY A 58 9.11 -2.68 4.27
N LEU A 59 8.62 -3.59 3.42
CA LEU A 59 8.21 -4.94 3.81
C LEU A 59 9.34 -5.93 3.51
N GLY A 60 9.95 -6.47 4.56
CA GLY A 60 11.02 -7.48 4.45
C GLY A 60 10.47 -8.85 4.06
N ARG A 61 10.57 -9.20 2.77
CA ARG A 61 10.11 -10.49 2.22
C ARG A 61 10.85 -11.68 2.85
N GLU A 62 12.10 -11.49 3.24
CA GLU A 62 12.97 -12.48 3.87
C GLU A 62 12.41 -13.05 5.18
N ASN A 63 11.49 -12.33 5.82
CA ASN A 63 10.83 -12.76 7.05
C ASN A 63 9.59 -13.65 6.78
N LEU A 64 9.24 -13.89 5.51
CA LEU A 64 8.14 -14.76 5.13
C LEU A 64 8.59 -16.23 5.03
N PRO A 65 7.76 -17.20 5.46
CA PRO A 65 8.09 -18.61 5.32
C PRO A 65 8.33 -18.98 3.84
N GLY A 66 9.50 -19.54 3.54
CA GLY A 66 9.88 -19.97 2.18
C GLY A 66 10.51 -18.90 1.28
N ALA A 67 10.83 -17.72 1.80
CA ALA A 67 11.59 -16.72 1.04
C ALA A 67 13.06 -17.15 0.85
N PRO A 68 13.64 -17.01 -0.36
CA PRO A 68 15.08 -17.22 -0.54
C PRO A 68 15.87 -16.16 0.23
N ALA A 69 16.95 -16.56 0.89
CA ALA A 69 17.83 -15.64 1.60
C ALA A 69 18.41 -14.61 0.62
N PHE A 70 18.23 -13.32 0.92
CA PHE A 70 18.81 -12.23 0.14
C PHE A 70 20.29 -12.08 0.52
N ASP A 71 21.20 -12.50 -0.35
CA ASP A 71 22.64 -12.35 -0.13
C ASP A 71 23.11 -10.97 -0.62
N MET A 72 23.46 -10.09 0.32
CA MET A 72 24.00 -8.75 0.03
C MET A 72 25.47 -8.74 -0.38
N ARG A 73 26.16 -9.89 -0.46
CA ARG A 73 27.61 -9.97 -0.75
C ARG A 73 27.99 -9.95 -2.23
N THR A 74 27.02 -9.86 -3.13
CA THR A 74 27.26 -9.79 -4.58
C THR A 74 26.87 -8.42 -5.12
N HIS A 75 27.62 -7.36 -4.77
CA HIS A 75 27.77 -6.13 -5.57
C HIS A 75 29.07 -5.43 -5.20
#